data_AF-A0A9P7CT02-F1
#
_entry.id   AF-A0A9P7CT02-F1
#
_cell.length_a   1.000
_cell.length_b   1.000
_cell.length_c   1.000
_cell.angle_alpha   90.00
_cell.angle_beta   90.00
_cell.angle_gamma   90.00
#
_symmetry.space_group_name_H-M   'P 1'
#
loop_
_entity.id
_entity.type
_entity.pdbx_description
1 polymer ?
#
loop_
_entity_poly.entity_id
_entity_poly.type
_entity_poly.pdbx_seq_one_letter_code
_entity_poly.pdbx_strand_id
1 'polypeptide(L)'
;MYRSAPFYDQDRLGTAFQASPCQSDAMIVADTLTSMMAPALREVYDKGICANGGGYYHYPYFVVHGCGRIVPVDINVPGCPPTSKILLYDIF
;
A
#
# COMPACT_ATOMS: atom_id res chain seq x y z
N MET A 1 9.78 2.17 4.07
CA MET A 1 11.04 2.14 4.84
C MET A 1 11.62 3.53 5.10
N TYR A 2 11.88 4.36 4.09
CA TYR A 2 12.42 5.72 4.33
C TYR A 2 11.51 6.63 5.17
N ARG A 3 10.19 6.36 5.17
CA ARG A 3 9.22 6.96 6.10
C ARG A 3 9.49 6.66 7.59
N SER A 4 10.13 5.53 7.91
CA SER A 4 10.48 5.16 9.30
C SER A 4 11.90 5.60 9.67
N ALA A 5 12.62 6.26 8.77
CA ALA A 5 13.95 6.79 9.05
C ALA A 5 13.84 8.00 9.99
N PRO A 6 14.90 8.32 10.77
CA PRO A 6 14.86 9.40 11.77
C PRO A 6 14.50 10.78 11.21
N PHE A 7 14.72 11.01 9.90
CA PHE A 7 14.36 12.27 9.25
C PHE A 7 12.84 12.43 9.06
N TYR A 8 12.13 11.33 8.81
CA TYR A 8 10.68 11.30 8.50
C TYR A 8 9.87 10.57 9.57
N ASP A 9 10.44 10.42 10.76
CA ASP A 9 9.98 9.58 11.86
C ASP A 9 8.44 9.55 12.04
N GLN A 10 7.84 8.45 11.61
CA GLN A 10 6.41 8.21 11.67
C GLN A 10 5.93 7.82 13.08
N ASP A 11 6.84 7.40 13.97
CA ASP A 11 6.51 7.02 15.35
C ASP A 11 6.10 8.25 16.16
N ARG A 12 6.70 9.41 15.84
CA ARG A 12 6.28 10.72 16.36
C ARG A 12 4.79 11.02 16.11
N LEU A 13 4.23 10.47 15.03
CA LEU A 13 2.85 10.68 14.65
C LEU A 13 1.92 9.55 15.13
N GLY A 14 2.42 8.67 16.00
CA GLY A 14 1.66 7.55 16.58
C GLY A 14 1.43 6.38 15.63
N THR A 15 2.12 6.33 14.49
CA THR A 15 1.95 5.25 13.49
C THR A 15 3.08 4.23 13.60
N ALA A 16 2.73 2.99 13.95
CA ALA A 16 3.66 1.88 14.06
C ALA A 16 3.31 0.76 13.06
N PHE A 17 4.32 0.12 12.48
CA PHE A 17 4.10 -1.03 11.62
C PHE A 17 3.88 -2.28 12.46
N GLN A 18 2.65 -2.80 12.43
CA GLN A 18 2.34 -4.10 12.98
C GLN A 18 2.52 -5.18 11.92
N ALA A 19 3.24 -6.25 12.27
CA ALA A 19 3.45 -7.37 11.37
C ALA A 19 2.19 -8.22 11.16
N SER A 20 1.28 -8.22 12.16
CA SER A 20 0.05 -8.97 12.09
C SER A 20 -1.09 -8.12 11.50
N PRO A 21 -1.81 -8.60 10.47
CA PRO A 21 -2.93 -7.88 9.88
C PRO A 21 -4.13 -7.77 10.84
N CYS A 22 -4.18 -8.59 11.89
CA CYS A 22 -5.24 -8.52 12.90
C CYS A 22 -5.07 -7.35 13.88
N GLN A 23 -3.87 -6.79 14.02
CA GLN A 23 -3.56 -5.67 14.91
C GLN A 23 -3.37 -4.36 14.17
N SER A 24 -3.43 -4.38 12.83
CA SER A 24 -3.26 -3.20 11.99
C SER A 24 -4.61 -2.58 11.67
N ASP A 25 -4.71 -1.26 11.80
CA ASP A 25 -5.91 -0.50 11.42
C ASP A 25 -5.94 -0.14 9.92
N ALA A 26 -4.77 -0.13 9.27
CA ALA A 26 -4.64 0.17 7.84
C ALA A 26 -3.54 -0.71 7.20
N MET A 27 -3.78 -1.18 5.98
CA MET A 27 -2.77 -1.81 5.13
C MET A 27 -2.26 -0.79 4.13
N ILE A 28 -0.97 -0.88 3.80
CA ILE A 28 -0.34 -0.08 2.75
C ILE A 28 0.27 -1.05 1.75
N VAL A 29 -0.29 -1.14 0.56
CA VAL A 29 0.30 -1.89 -0.55
C VAL A 29 1.22 -0.98 -1.34
N ALA A 30 2.51 -1.19 -1.11
CA ALA A 30 3.59 -0.31 -1.57
C ALA A 30 4.34 -0.87 -2.81
N ASP A 31 3.66 -1.60 -3.70
CA ASP A 31 4.19 -1.99 -5.01
C ASP A 31 3.07 -2.55 -5.92
N THR A 32 3.48 -2.98 -7.10
CA THR A 32 2.67 -3.66 -8.12
C THR A 32 2.16 -5.00 -7.61
N LEU A 33 0.87 -5.27 -7.85
CA LEU A 33 0.30 -6.60 -7.60
C LEU A 33 0.45 -7.53 -8.79
N THR A 34 0.96 -8.73 -8.52
CA THR A 34 0.93 -9.82 -9.48
C THR A 34 -0.35 -10.62 -9.35
N SER A 35 -0.78 -11.26 -10.45
CA SER A 35 -1.96 -12.12 -10.49
C SER A 35 -1.87 -13.29 -9.52
N MET A 36 -0.65 -13.76 -9.22
CA MET A 36 -0.42 -14.83 -8.23
C MET A 36 -0.62 -14.37 -6.79
N MET A 37 -0.35 -13.09 -6.49
CA MET A 37 -0.51 -12.53 -5.15
C MET A 37 -1.95 -12.06 -4.87
N ALA A 38 -2.76 -11.88 -5.92
CA ALA A 38 -4.14 -11.42 -5.83
C ALA A 38 -5.04 -12.20 -4.84
N PRO A 39 -5.08 -13.55 -4.82
CA PRO A 39 -5.92 -14.29 -3.87
C PRO A 39 -5.43 -14.16 -2.43
N ALA A 40 -4.12 -14.26 -2.21
CA ALA A 40 -3.52 -14.07 -0.88
C ALA A 40 -3.81 -12.67 -0.35
N LEU A 41 -3.74 -11.66 -1.22
CA LEU A 41 -4.06 -10.31 -0.84
C LEU A 41 -5.53 -10.17 -0.43
N ARG A 42 -6.47 -10.81 -1.11
CA ARG A 42 -7.89 -10.77 -0.73
C ARG A 42 -8.16 -11.41 0.64
N GLU A 43 -7.44 -12.47 1.00
CA GLU A 43 -7.54 -13.10 2.34
C GLU A 43 -6.99 -12.18 3.44
N VAL A 44 -5.90 -11.46 3.17
CA VAL A 44 -5.36 -10.46 4.11
C VAL A 44 -6.24 -9.19 4.08
N TYR A 45 -6.89 -8.91 2.95
CA TYR A 45 -7.65 -7.70 2.68
C TYR A 45 -8.95 -7.55 3.47
N ASP A 46 -9.59 -8.64 3.88
CA ASP A 46 -10.68 -8.55 4.86
C ASP A 46 -10.23 -7.80 6.15
N LYS A 47 -8.93 -7.45 6.26
CA LYS A 47 -8.34 -6.54 7.24
C LYS A 47 -7.48 -5.35 6.69
N GLY A 48 -7.54 -4.92 5.41
CA GLY A 48 -7.00 -3.58 5.01
C GLY A 48 -6.42 -3.34 3.58
N ILE A 49 -6.28 -2.04 3.19
CA ILE A 49 -6.20 -1.27 1.89
C ILE A 49 -4.94 -1.38 0.94
N CYS A 50 -5.13 -1.27 -0.40
CA CYS A 50 -4.31 -0.53 -1.44
C CYS A 50 -3.77 -1.30 -2.70
N ALA A 51 -3.57 -0.58 -3.83
CA ALA A 51 -2.46 -0.46 -4.82
C ALA A 51 -3.01 0.03 -6.18
N ASN A 52 -2.55 1.16 -6.69
CA ASN A 52 -3.25 1.83 -7.79
C ASN A 52 -2.87 1.34 -9.18
N GLY A 53 -3.90 0.95 -9.94
CA GLY A 53 -3.94 0.93 -11.41
C GLY A 53 -2.93 0.09 -12.19
N GLY A 54 -1.98 -0.62 -11.56
CA GLY A 54 -0.96 -1.42 -12.26
C GLY A 54 0.27 -0.63 -12.77
N GLY A 55 0.28 0.70 -12.64
CA GLY A 55 1.48 1.55 -12.81
C GLY A 55 2.33 1.28 -14.06
N TYR A 56 3.66 1.29 -13.88
CA TYR A 56 4.64 1.06 -14.96
C TYR A 56 4.50 -0.32 -15.63
N TYR A 57 3.94 -1.30 -14.92
CA TYR A 57 3.73 -2.66 -15.39
C TYR A 57 2.29 -2.90 -15.87
N HIS A 58 1.66 -1.91 -16.50
CA HIS A 58 0.28 -2.04 -16.96
C HIS A 58 0.09 -3.03 -18.13
N TYR A 59 1.12 -3.33 -18.93
CA TYR A 59 0.99 -4.22 -20.09
C TYR A 59 1.27 -5.72 -19.88
N PRO A 60 2.16 -6.17 -18.97
CA PRO A 60 2.37 -7.60 -18.76
C PRO A 60 1.12 -8.35 -18.25
N TYR A 61 0.94 -9.57 -18.75
CA TYR A 61 -0.20 -10.44 -18.43
C TYR A 61 -0.29 -10.89 -16.97
N PHE A 62 0.82 -10.81 -16.23
CA PHE A 62 0.94 -11.29 -14.86
C PHE A 62 0.66 -10.20 -13.81
N VAL A 63 0.30 -9.00 -14.22
CA VAL A 63 0.04 -7.87 -13.31
C VAL A 63 -1.46 -7.58 -13.24
N VAL A 64 -1.93 -7.32 -12.03
CA VAL A 64 -3.29 -6.85 -11.81
C VAL A 64 -3.32 -5.35 -12.10
N HIS A 65 -4.22 -4.92 -12.99
CA HIS A 65 -4.44 -3.51 -13.32
C HIS A 65 -5.20 -2.78 -12.20
N GLY A 66 -4.53 -2.67 -11.06
CA GLY A 66 -5.00 -1.99 -9.85
C GLY A 66 -5.73 -2.89 -8.84
N CYS A 67 -5.46 -2.64 -7.57
CA CYS A 67 -6.10 -3.27 -6.43
C CYS A 67 -7.55 -2.90 -6.27
N GLY A 68 -7.98 -1.75 -6.80
CA GLY A 68 -9.40 -1.38 -6.84
C GLY A 68 -10.33 -2.49 -7.39
N ARG A 69 -9.78 -3.45 -8.14
CA ARG A 69 -10.50 -4.62 -8.66
C ARG A 69 -10.64 -5.77 -7.67
N ILE A 70 -9.70 -5.92 -6.74
CA ILE A 70 -9.69 -6.97 -5.72
C ILE A 70 -10.37 -6.46 -4.44
N VAL A 71 -10.27 -5.16 -4.20
CA VAL A 71 -10.20 -4.52 -2.90
C VAL A 71 -10.69 -3.06 -3.02
N PRO A 72 -11.60 -2.56 -2.16
CA PRO A 72 -11.92 -1.12 -2.12
C PRO A 72 -10.69 -0.29 -1.73
N VAL A 73 -10.45 0.83 -2.40
CA VAL A 73 -9.30 1.71 -2.09
C VAL A 73 -9.81 3.07 -1.62
N ASP A 74 -9.37 3.48 -0.43
CA ASP A 74 -9.79 4.76 0.17
C ASP A 74 -8.95 5.94 -0.29
N ILE A 75 -7.62 5.81 -0.26
CA ILE A 75 -6.68 6.90 -0.55
C ILE A 75 -5.64 6.44 -1.58
N ASN A 76 -5.41 7.30 -2.57
CA ASN A 76 -4.51 7.06 -3.68
C ASN A 76 -3.31 7.99 -3.67
N VAL A 77 -2.18 7.49 -3.18
CA VAL A 77 -0.92 8.24 -3.18
C VAL A 77 -0.31 8.24 -4.59
N PRO A 78 -0.14 9.40 -5.27
CA PRO A 78 0.57 9.46 -6.54
C PRO A 78 2.08 9.42 -6.35
N GLY A 79 2.77 8.60 -7.15
CA GLY A 79 4.24 8.61 -7.24
C GLY A 79 4.83 7.26 -7.65
N CYS A 80 6.04 7.27 -8.23
CA CYS A 80 6.76 6.06 -8.66
C CYS A 80 8.28 6.23 -8.53
N PRO A 81 8.86 6.09 -7.31
CA PRO A 81 8.20 5.92 -6.02
C PRO A 81 7.73 7.27 -5.43
N PRO A 82 6.66 7.30 -4.63
CA PRO A 82 6.25 8.51 -3.92
C PRO A 82 7.31 8.92 -2.88
N THR A 83 7.52 10.22 -2.72
CA THR A 83 8.43 10.74 -1.69
C THR A 83 7.87 10.44 -0.29
N SER A 84 8.74 10.15 0.69
CA SER A 84 8.33 9.91 2.09
C SER A 84 7.45 11.02 2.67
N LYS A 85 7.70 12.27 2.27
CA LYS A 85 6.89 13.42 2.65
C LYS A 85 5.45 13.31 2.15
N ILE A 86 5.26 12.91 0.90
CA ILE A 86 3.92 12.73 0.28
C ILE A 86 3.20 11.57 0.96
N LEU A 87 3.89 10.46 1.21
CA LEU A 87 3.33 9.33 1.95
C LEU A 87 2.90 9.69 3.39
N LEU A 88 3.61 10.60 4.05
CA LEU A 88 3.20 11.09 5.36
C LEU A 88 2.00 12.02 5.28
N TYR A 89 1.95 12.91 4.28
CA TYR A 89 0.80 13.80 4.11
C TYR A 89 -0.49 13.06 3.79
N ASP A 90 -0.46 12.03 2.94
CA ASP A 90 -1.68 11.35 2.49
C ASP A 90 -2.31 10.44 3.56
N ILE A 91 -1.61 10.22 4.68
CA ILE A 91 -2.08 9.40 5.81
C ILE A 91 -2.75 10.26 6.88
N PHE A 92 -2.58 11.59 6.85
CA PHE A 92 -3.17 12.55 7.79
C PHE A 92 -4.17 13.47 7.08
#